data_AF-A0A381ICR6-F1
#
_entry.id   AF-A0A381ICR6-F1
#
_cell.length_a   1.000
_cell.length_b   1.000
_cell.length_c   1.000
_cell.angle_alpha   90.00
_cell.angle_beta   90.00
_cell.angle_gamma   90.00
#
_symmetry.space_group_name_H-M   'P 1'
#
loop_
_entity.id
_entity.type
_entity.pdbx_description
1 polymer ?
#
loop_
_entity_poly.entity_id
_entity_poly.type
_entity_poly.pdbx_seq_one_letter_code
_entity_poly.pdbx_strand_id
1 'polypeptide(L)'
;MGNLISDILLDKTKADISLFNGGNIRDTIEKGNITRRDIVDVFPFNNTIVTKELTGAQIKDVLEHGVKTLPRKKFSLFASGRNFILL
;
A
#
# COMPACT_ATOMS: atom_id res chain seq x y z
N MET A 1 3.46 0.14 -10.29
CA MET A 1 3.86 -0.60 -9.09
C MET A 1 2.81 -0.50 -7.98
N GLY A 2 2.52 0.69 -7.44
CA GLY A 2 1.53 0.86 -6.36
C GLY A 2 0.19 0.15 -6.59
N ASN A 3 -0.43 0.33 -7.77
CA ASN A 3 -1.70 -0.32 -8.10
C ASN A 3 -1.63 -1.86 -8.08
N LEU A 4 -0.57 -2.46 -8.64
CA LEU A 4 -0.40 -3.91 -8.62
C LEU A 4 -0.37 -4.47 -7.19
N ILE A 5 0.28 -3.73 -6.29
CA ILE A 5 0.40 -4.11 -4.88
C ILE A 5 -0.97 -4.00 -4.22
N SER A 6 -1.67 -2.89 -4.46
CA SER A 6 -3.05 -2.72 -4.01
C SER A 6 -3.95 -3.88 -4.47
N ASP A 7 -3.89 -4.25 -5.74
CA ASP A 7 -4.71 -5.33 -6.31
C ASP A 7 -4.40 -6.68 -5.64
N ILE A 8 -3.12 -6.99 -5.42
CA ILE A 8 -2.69 -8.20 -4.70
C ILE A 8 -3.20 -8.20 -3.25
N LEU A 9 -3.10 -7.07 -2.55
CA LEU A 9 -3.55 -6.94 -1.17
C LEU A 9 -5.08 -7.11 -1.04
N LEU A 10 -5.83 -6.49 -1.96
CA LEU A 10 -7.29 -6.63 -2.03
C LEU A 10 -7.68 -8.08 -2.35
N ASP A 11 -7.03 -8.71 -3.33
CA ASP A 11 -7.31 -10.12 -3.66
C ASP A 11 -6.98 -11.06 -2.49
N LYS A 12 -5.87 -10.82 -1.78
CA LYS A 12 -5.42 -11.68 -0.69
C LYS A 12 -6.30 -11.59 0.56
N THR A 13 -6.77 -10.40 0.89
CA THR A 13 -7.51 -10.13 2.14
C THR A 13 -9.02 -10.09 1.95
N LYS A 14 -9.49 -9.90 0.71
CA LYS A 14 -10.88 -9.57 0.39
C LYS A 14 -11.39 -8.29 1.07
N ALA A 15 -10.46 -7.47 1.58
CA ALA A 15 -10.76 -6.11 1.96
C ALA A 15 -11.19 -5.35 0.73
N ASP A 16 -12.01 -4.32 0.92
CA ASP A 16 -12.36 -3.47 -0.19
C ASP A 16 -11.44 -2.24 -0.31
N ILE A 17 -10.49 -1.91 0.58
CA ILE A 17 -9.43 -0.88 0.42
C ILE A 17 -8.09 -1.39 0.91
N SER A 18 -7.06 -1.23 0.08
CA SER A 18 -5.66 -1.36 0.50
C SER A 18 -5.08 0.02 0.83
N LEU A 19 -4.41 0.18 1.97
CA LEU A 19 -3.58 1.34 2.26
C LEU A 19 -2.17 0.88 2.64
N PHE A 20 -1.15 1.54 2.08
CA PHE A 20 0.24 1.39 2.48
C PHE A 20 0.99 2.67 2.12
N ASN A 21 2.02 3.02 2.89
CA ASN A 21 2.86 4.16 2.57
C ASN A 21 3.82 3.82 1.41
N GLY A 22 4.00 4.77 0.48
CA GLY A 22 4.92 4.65 -0.65
C GLY A 22 6.38 4.35 -0.27
N GLY A 23 6.77 4.59 0.99
CA GLY A 23 8.07 4.20 1.53
C GLY A 23 8.33 2.69 1.55
N ASN A 24 7.29 1.85 1.41
CA ASN A 24 7.43 0.39 1.26
C ASN A 24 8.09 -0.02 -0.06
N ILE A 25 7.91 0.76 -1.13
CA ILE A 25 8.44 0.44 -2.45
C ILE A 25 9.81 1.10 -2.56
N ARG A 26 10.86 0.29 -2.63
CA ARG A 26 12.26 0.77 -2.63
C ARG A 26 12.92 0.76 -4.00
N ASP A 27 12.37 -0.03 -4.91
CA ASP A 27 12.87 -0.21 -6.25
C ASP A 27 11.74 -0.47 -7.26
N THR A 28 12.09 -0.58 -8.53
CA THR A 28 11.22 -0.98 -9.63
C THR A 28 11.65 -2.34 -10.19
N ILE A 29 10.71 -3.06 -10.81
CA ILE A 29 11.00 -4.33 -11.50
C ILE A 29 11.13 -4.05 -12.98
N GLU A 30 12.30 -4.35 -13.54
CA GLU A 30 12.56 -4.24 -14.97
C GLU A 30 11.79 -5.29 -15.77
N LYS A 31 11.51 -4.98 -17.03
CA LYS A 31 10.83 -5.92 -17.92
C LYS A 31 11.73 -7.13 -18.19
N GLY A 32 11.20 -8.33 -17.99
CA GLY A 32 11.91 -9.57 -18.32
C GLY A 32 11.57 -10.68 -17.34
N ASN A 33 12.57 -11.52 -17.06
CA ASN A 33 12.42 -12.59 -16.09
C ASN A 33 12.44 -12.01 -14.66
N ILE A 34 11.39 -12.27 -13.88
CA ILE A 34 11.25 -11.76 -12.52
C ILE A 34 11.72 -12.83 -11.54
N THR A 35 12.65 -12.47 -10.68
CA THR A 35 13.24 -13.35 -9.67
C THR A 35 12.76 -12.98 -8.26
N ARG A 36 12.98 -13.87 -7.29
CA ARG A 36 12.72 -13.55 -5.87
C ARG A 36 13.58 -12.39 -5.36
N ARG A 37 14.78 -12.21 -5.92
CA ARG A 37 15.67 -11.12 -5.53
C ARG A 37 15.04 -9.78 -5.87
N ASP A 38 14.44 -9.65 -7.06
CA ASP A 38 13.74 -8.43 -7.48
C ASP A 38 12.60 -8.08 -6.51
N ILE A 39 11.88 -9.09 -6.01
CA ILE A 39 10.82 -8.87 -5.01
C ILE A 39 11.39 -8.36 -3.67
N VAL A 40 12.51 -8.92 -3.21
CA VAL A 40 13.19 -8.48 -1.98
C VAL A 40 13.77 -7.07 -2.12
N ASP A 41 14.31 -6.73 -3.29
CA ASP A 41 14.86 -5.40 -3.56
C ASP A 41 13.74 -4.34 -3.57
N VAL A 42 12.57 -4.65 -4.12
CA VAL A 42 11.39 -3.77 -4.09
C VAL A 42 10.77 -3.66 -2.69
N PHE A 43 10.65 -4.79 -1.97
CA PHE A 43 10.03 -4.90 -0.65
C PHE A 43 10.98 -5.51 0.40
N PRO A 44 12.01 -4.76 0.83
CA PRO A 44 13.03 -5.30 1.74
C PRO A 44 12.55 -5.41 3.19
N PHE A 45 11.39 -4.83 3.50
CA PHE A 45 10.83 -4.85 4.84
C PHE A 45 9.86 -6.02 4.96
N ASN A 46 10.07 -6.84 5.99
CA ASN A 46 9.20 -7.99 6.30
C ASN A 46 7.93 -7.53 7.03
N ASN A 47 7.19 -6.61 6.40
CA ASN A 47 5.95 -6.06 6.94
C ASN A 47 4.83 -7.11 6.88
N THR A 48 3.92 -7.05 7.85
CA THR A 48 2.80 -8.01 7.96
C THR A 48 1.51 -7.33 7.55
N ILE A 49 0.70 -8.00 6.72
CA ILE A 49 -0.60 -7.49 6.26
C ILE A 49 -1.62 -7.56 7.41
N VAL A 50 -2.27 -6.44 7.70
CA VAL A 50 -3.34 -6.34 8.72
C VAL A 50 -4.62 -5.80 8.10
N THR A 51 -5.73 -6.45 8.38
CA THR A 51 -7.08 -6.01 7.93
C THR A 51 -7.86 -5.47 9.12
N LYS A 52 -8.56 -4.34 8.95
CA LYS A 52 -9.36 -3.71 10.00
C LYS A 52 -10.60 -3.03 9.44
N GLU A 53 -11.73 -3.22 10.10
CA GLU A 53 -12.94 -2.46 9.82
C GLU A 53 -12.80 -1.03 10.34
N LEU A 54 -13.11 -0.05 9.48
CA LEU A 54 -13.03 1.37 9.79
C LEU A 54 -14.34 2.04 9.36
N THR A 55 -14.78 3.02 10.13
CA THR A 55 -15.91 3.88 9.75
C THR A 55 -15.51 4.87 8.65
N GLY A 56 -16.50 5.37 7.91
CA GLY A 56 -16.35 6.45 6.91
C GLY A 56 -15.49 7.63 7.40
N ALA A 57 -15.73 8.06 8.65
CA ALA A 57 -14.99 9.14 9.28
C ALA A 57 -13.51 8.80 9.51
N GLN A 58 -13.22 7.60 10.04
CA GLN A 58 -11.84 7.16 10.26
C GLN A 58 -11.05 7.04 8.96
N ILE A 59 -11.70 6.63 7.88
CA ILE A 59 -11.08 6.55 6.54
C ILE A 59 -10.70 7.95 6.07
N LYS A 60 -11.63 8.91 6.19
CA LYS A 60 -11.38 10.31 5.84
C LYS A 60 -10.21 10.86 6.64
N ASP A 61 -10.15 10.61 7.95
CA ASP A 61 -9.06 11.06 8.82
C ASP A 61 -7.70 10.48 8.39
N VAL A 62 -7.66 9.19 8.04
CA VAL A 62 -6.43 8.53 7.55
C VAL A 62 -5.97 9.12 6.21
N LEU A 63 -6.90 9.36 5.28
CA LEU A 63 -6.60 9.99 3.99
C LEU A 63 -6.08 11.42 4.18
N GLU A 64 -6.74 12.22 5.01
CA GLU A 64 -6.33 13.60 5.34
C GLU A 64 -4.95 13.63 5.99
N HIS A 65 -4.68 12.70 6.90
CA HIS A 65 -3.35 12.55 7.51
C HIS A 65 -2.29 12.23 6.46
N GLY A 66 -2.57 11.31 5.54
CA GLY A 66 -1.64 10.88 4.49
C GLY A 66 -1.23 12.00 3.52
N VAL A 67 -2.14 12.96 3.24
CA VAL A 67 -1.87 14.06 2.31
C VAL A 67 -1.37 15.34 2.97
N LYS A 68 -1.48 15.46 4.30
CA LYS A 68 -1.15 16.67 5.08
C LYS A 68 0.27 17.21 4.86
N THR A 69 1.21 16.36 4.44
CA THR A 69 2.62 16.72 4.29
C THR A 69 3.10 16.85 2.84
N LEU A 70 2.20 16.73 1.85
CA LEU A 70 2.56 16.96 0.45
C LEU A 70 3.00 18.42 0.24
N PRO A 71 4.08 18.69 -0.53
CA PRO A 71 4.77 17.79 -1.46
C PRO A 71 5.97 17.03 -0.87
N ARG A 72 6.21 17.06 0.45
CA ARG A 72 7.33 16.30 1.05
C ARG A 72 7.05 14.80 0.90
N LYS A 73 7.83 14.13 0.03
CA LYS A 73 7.83 12.68 -0.24
C LYS A 73 8.12 11.83 1.02
N LYS A 74 7.17 11.74 1.97
CA LYS A 74 7.26 10.78 3.08
C LYS A 74 6.05 9.86 3.18
N PHE A 75 4.89 10.27 2.67
CA PHE A 75 3.67 9.46 2.65
C PHE A 75 3.00 9.60 1.28
N SER A 76 2.96 8.51 0.52
CA SER A 76 2.08 8.35 -0.63
C SER A 76 1.12 7.24 -0.25
N LEU A 77 -0.18 7.55 -0.22
CA LEU A 77 -1.23 6.63 0.18
C LEU A 77 -1.95 6.16 -1.08
N PHE A 78 -1.86 4.87 -1.39
CA PHE A 78 -2.64 4.23 -2.45
C PHE A 78 -3.93 3.70 -1.82
N ALA A 79 -5.09 3.87 -2.46
CA ALA A 79 -6.40 3.42 -1.96
C ALA A 79 -7.30 2.94 -3.11
N SER A 80 -8.15 1.92 -2.87
CA SER A 80 -9.18 1.46 -3.83
C SER A 80 -10.27 0.64 -3.12
N GLY A 81 -11.53 1.14 -3.04
CA GLY A 81 -12.83 0.49 -2.65
C GLY A 81 -13.48 0.85 -1.28
N ARG A 82 -14.00 -0.08 -0.43
CA ARG A 82 -14.94 0.14 0.73
C ARG A 82 -14.71 -0.47 2.18
N ASN A 83 -13.64 -1.22 2.56
CA ASN A 83 -13.27 -1.75 3.92
C ASN A 83 -11.76 -2.14 3.97
N PHE A 84 -10.98 -1.88 5.03
CA PHE A 84 -9.61 -1.35 4.88
C PHE A 84 -8.44 -2.22 5.42
N ILE A 85 -7.28 -2.15 4.77
CA ILE A 85 -5.96 -2.69 5.21
C ILE A 85 -5.12 -1.52 5.75
N LEU A 86 -4.41 -1.74 6.86
CA LEU A 86 -3.33 -0.84 7.31
C LEU A 86 -2.01 -1.61 7.22
N LEU A 87 -1.04 -1.05 6.49
CA LEU A 87 0.38 -1.40 6.54
C LEU A 87 1.18 -0.20 7.03
#